data_AF-A0A2W4YTC7-F1
#
_entry.id   AF-A0A2W4YTC7-F1
#
_cell.length_a   1.000
_cell.length_b   1.000
_cell.length_c   1.000
_cell.angle_alpha   90.00
_cell.angle_beta   90.00
_cell.angle_gamma   90.00
#
_symmetry.space_group_name_H-M   'P 1'
#
loop_
_entity.id
_entity.type
_entity.pdbx_description
1 polymer ?
#
loop_
_entity_poly.entity_id
_entity_poly.type
_entity_poly.pdbx_seq_one_letter_code
_entity_poly.pdbx_strand_id
1 'polypeptide(L)'
;MRVLQVEGENNIFPSVLIEEVRQLAQRVQSQKFRLAVVGEFSQGKSTFLNALLGEELQPVRAIPCSGTLTVLKYGAEKRVICHYKDGTQSVIPFDQ
;
A
#
# COMPACT_ATOMS: atom_id res chain seq x y z
N MET A 1 22.12 1.13 -8.27
CA MET A 1 22.17 -0.17 -9.00
C MET A 1 22.10 0.13 -10.49
N ARG A 2 23.23 0.06 -11.21
CA ARG A 2 23.26 0.19 -12.67
C ARG A 2 22.97 -1.19 -13.26
N VAL A 3 21.96 -1.30 -14.11
CA VAL A 3 21.75 -2.50 -14.94
C VAL A 3 22.74 -2.37 -16.09
N LEU A 4 23.71 -3.29 -16.16
CA LEU A 4 24.70 -3.33 -17.24
C LEU A 4 23.94 -3.67 -18.54
N GLN A 5 23.83 -2.71 -19.46
CA GLN A 5 23.47 -3.03 -20.84
C GLN A 5 24.68 -3.72 -21.46
N VAL A 6 24.54 -5.01 -21.72
CA VAL A 6 25.55 -5.78 -22.45
C VAL A 6 25.34 -5.48 -23.93
N GLU A 7 26.15 -4.57 -24.47
CA GLU A 7 26.30 -4.36 -25.91
C GLU A 7 27.16 -5.50 -26.48
N GLY A 8 26.51 -6.57 -26.91
CA GLY A 8 27.14 -7.71 -27.57
C GLY A 8 26.09 -8.50 -28.34
N GLU A 9 26.43 -8.92 -29.56
CA GLU A 9 25.57 -9.41 -30.65
C GLU A 9 24.70 -10.67 -30.39
N ASN A 10 24.35 -11.00 -29.15
CA ASN A 10 23.32 -11.98 -28.86
C ASN A 10 22.40 -11.40 -27.80
N ASN A 11 21.13 -11.17 -28.16
CA ASN A 11 20.09 -10.71 -27.24
C ASN A 11 19.69 -11.89 -26.31
N ILE A 12 20.61 -12.29 -25.41
CA ILE A 12 20.51 -13.48 -24.55
C ILE A 12 19.41 -13.31 -23.48
N PHE A 13 19.01 -12.07 -23.19
CA PHE A 13 18.01 -11.76 -22.17
C PHE A 13 16.72 -11.23 -22.79
N PRO A 14 15.57 -11.90 -22.56
CA PRO A 14 14.28 -11.38 -22.96
C PRO A 14 14.05 -9.99 -22.36
N SER A 15 13.56 -9.04 -23.16
CA SER A 15 13.22 -7.68 -22.70
C SER A 15 12.28 -7.68 -21.48
N VAL A 16 11.42 -8.70 -21.37
CA VAL A 16 10.55 -8.96 -20.22
C VAL A 16 11.34 -9.11 -18.92
N LEU A 17 12.43 -9.88 -18.93
CA LEU A 17 13.25 -10.11 -17.74
C LEU A 17 13.96 -8.83 -17.29
N ILE A 18 14.43 -8.02 -18.24
CA ILE A 18 15.06 -6.72 -17.95
C ILE A 18 14.04 -5.79 -17.27
N GLU A 19 12.80 -5.80 -17.73
CA GLU A 19 11.73 -4.99 -17.16
C GLU A 19 11.33 -5.48 -15.76
N GLU A 20 11.23 -6.79 -15.54
CA GLU A 20 10.99 -7.37 -14.21
C GLU A 20 12.08 -7.00 -13.19
N VAL A 21 13.35 -7.10 -13.60
CA VAL A 21 14.50 -6.72 -12.76
C VAL A 21 14.47 -5.22 -12.44
N ARG A 22 14.13 -4.38 -13.42
CA ARG A 22 13.98 -2.93 -13.22
C ARG A 22 12.86 -2.62 -12.23
N GLN A 23 11.71 -3.27 -12.35
CA GLN A 23 10.59 -3.12 -11.41
C GLN A 23 10.98 -3.58 -10.00
N LEU A 24 11.69 -4.70 -9.87
CA LEU A 24 12.16 -5.20 -8.57
C LEU A 24 13.15 -4.22 -7.93
N ALA A 25 14.11 -3.70 -8.70
CA ALA A 25 15.07 -2.71 -8.23
C ALA A 25 14.38 -1.42 -7.74
N GLN A 26 13.35 -0.96 -8.46
CA GLN A 26 12.53 0.19 -8.04
C GLN A 26 11.75 -0.11 -6.75
N ARG A 27 11.18 -1.30 -6.60
CA ARG A 27 10.49 -1.71 -5.36
C ARG A 27 11.45 -1.68 -4.16
N VAL A 28 12.65 -2.20 -4.32
CA VAL A 28 13.70 -2.20 -3.28
C VAL A 28 14.14 -0.78 -2.94
N GLN A 29 14.38 0.07 -3.95
CA GLN A 29 14.75 1.47 -3.73
C GLN A 29 13.64 2.32 -3.11
N SER A 30 12.38 1.94 -3.30
CA SER A 30 11.25 2.73 -2.79
C SER A 30 11.15 2.77 -1.26
N GLN A 31 11.94 1.97 -0.53
CA GLN A 31 12.01 1.94 0.94
C GLN A 31 10.65 1.93 1.64
N LYS A 32 9.63 1.36 0.98
CA LYS A 32 8.26 1.31 1.50
C LYS A 32 8.19 0.27 2.61
N PHE A 33 8.13 0.73 3.85
CA PHE A 33 7.85 -0.12 5.00
C PHE A 33 6.38 -0.51 5.02
N ARG A 34 6.10 -1.83 5.09
CA ARG A 34 4.73 -2.35 5.21
C ARG A 34 4.57 -2.98 6.58
N LEU A 35 3.65 -2.46 7.38
CA LEU A 35 3.24 -3.05 8.65
C LEU A 35 1.85 -3.66 8.50
N ALA A 36 1.74 -4.96 8.79
CA ALA A 36 0.45 -5.63 8.86
C ALA A 36 0.06 -5.80 10.34
N VAL A 37 -1.10 -5.27 10.73
CA VAL A 37 -1.65 -5.44 12.09
C VAL A 37 -2.81 -6.43 11.99
N VAL A 38 -2.62 -7.61 12.58
CA VAL A 38 -3.60 -8.72 12.53
C VAL A 38 -4.02 -9.09 13.94
N GLY A 39 -5.29 -9.44 14.13
CA GLY A 39 -5.83 -9.88 15.40
C GLY A 39 -7.35 -9.89 15.40
N GLU A 40 -7.93 -10.63 16.34
CA GLU A 40 -9.39 -10.77 16.51
C GLU A 40 -10.10 -9.42 16.60
N PHE A 41 -11.34 -9.33 16.13
CA PHE A 41 -12.11 -8.08 16.09
C PHE A 41 -12.10 -7.36 17.45
N SER A 42 -12.02 -6.02 17.43
CA SER A 42 -12.13 -5.16 18.63
C SER A 42 -11.01 -5.20 19.69
N GLN A 43 -9.88 -5.88 19.46
CA GLN A 43 -8.74 -5.92 20.42
C GLN A 43 -7.79 -4.69 20.36
N GLY A 44 -8.30 -3.48 20.11
CA GLY A 44 -7.46 -2.25 20.18
C GLY A 44 -6.46 -2.02 19.03
N LYS A 45 -6.56 -2.76 17.92
CA LYS A 45 -5.70 -2.58 16.72
C LYS A 45 -5.74 -1.15 16.16
N SER A 46 -6.93 -0.55 16.12
CA SER A 46 -7.12 0.85 15.70
C SER A 46 -6.45 1.83 16.65
N THR A 47 -6.53 1.59 17.96
CA THR A 47 -5.85 2.39 18.99
C THR A 47 -4.33 2.30 18.84
N PHE A 48 -3.79 1.11 18.59
CA PHE A 48 -2.36 0.92 18.33
C PHE A 48 -1.89 1.67 17.07
N LEU A 49 -2.66 1.59 15.98
CA LEU A 49 -2.34 2.31 14.75
C LEU A 49 -2.38 3.84 14.94
N ASN A 50 -3.39 4.36 15.64
CA ASN A 50 -3.48 5.80 15.95
C ASN A 50 -2.29 6.25 16.81
N ALA A 51 -1.88 5.46 17.81
CA ALA A 51 -0.71 5.76 18.63
C ALA A 51 0.61 5.73 17.83
N LEU A 52 0.76 4.76 16.91
CA LEU A 52 1.93 4.67 16.04
C LEU A 52 2.02 5.84 15.05
N LEU A 53 0.87 6.31 14.56
CA LEU A 53 0.78 7.41 13.59
C LEU A 53 0.83 8.79 14.25
N GLY A 54 0.62 8.87 15.57
CA GLY A 54 0.57 10.13 16.31
C GLY A 54 -0.66 10.99 16.03
N GLU A 55 -1.63 10.47 15.27
CA GLU A 55 -2.87 11.13 14.89
C GLU A 55 -4.04 10.13 15.00
N GLU A 56 -5.22 10.61 15.41
CA GLU A 56 -6.47 9.84 15.33
C GLU A 56 -6.96 9.77 13.87
N LEU A 57 -6.33 8.90 13.09
CA LEU A 57 -6.67 8.72 11.66
C LEU A 57 -7.84 7.76 11.45
N GLN A 58 -8.01 6.78 12.34
CA GLN A 58 -9.22 5.96 12.33
C GLN A 58 -10.23 6.60 13.28
N PRO A 59 -11.41 7.05 12.80
CA PRO A 59 -12.50 7.31 13.71
C PRO A 59 -12.76 6.02 14.47
N VAL A 60 -12.68 6.10 15.80
CA VAL A 60 -12.97 4.98 16.69
C VAL A 60 -14.37 4.39 16.39
N ARG A 61 -15.23 5.14 15.71
CA ARG A 61 -16.56 4.73 15.24
C ARG A 61 -17.00 5.54 14.01
N ALA A 62 -16.78 5.04 12.80
CA ALA A 62 -17.63 5.28 11.62
C ALA A 62 -17.09 4.42 10.46
N ILE A 63 -17.98 3.73 9.75
CA ILE A 63 -17.73 2.62 8.82
C ILE A 63 -17.47 1.29 9.58
N PRO A 64 -18.33 0.27 9.42
CA PRO A 64 -18.33 -0.90 10.30
C PRO A 64 -16.96 -1.62 10.26
N CYS A 65 -16.25 -1.61 11.40
CA CYS A 65 -15.02 -2.36 11.66
C CYS A 65 -15.25 -3.89 11.75
N SER A 66 -16.07 -4.43 10.85
CA SER A 66 -16.42 -5.84 10.79
C SER A 66 -16.07 -6.37 9.39
N GLY A 67 -14.79 -6.71 9.19
CA GLY A 67 -14.36 -7.65 8.15
C GLY A 67 -13.80 -7.08 6.83
N THR A 68 -13.53 -5.77 6.75
CA THR A 68 -12.95 -5.17 5.53
C THR A 68 -11.46 -4.84 5.72
N LEU A 69 -10.63 -5.19 4.74
CA LEU A 69 -9.20 -4.87 4.70
C LEU A 69 -9.01 -3.36 4.55
N THR A 70 -8.37 -2.72 5.52
CA THR A 70 -7.98 -1.31 5.44
C THR A 70 -6.48 -1.19 5.16
N VAL A 71 -6.11 -0.37 4.17
CA VAL A 71 -4.71 -0.10 3.83
C VAL A 71 -4.44 1.39 4.00
N LEU A 72 -3.58 1.74 4.95
CA LEU A 72 -3.12 3.11 5.13
C LEU A 72 -1.88 3.35 4.28
N LYS A 73 -1.87 4.45 3.55
CA LYS A 73 -0.73 4.89 2.72
C LYS A 73 -0.56 6.39 2.90
N TYR A 74 0.69 6.84 2.86
CA TYR A 74 0.98 8.26 2.77
C TYR A 74 0.41 8.85 1.48
N GLY A 75 -0.16 10.05 1.58
CA GLY A 75 -0.65 10.86 0.48
C GLY A 75 -0.56 12.33 0.85
N ALA A 76 -0.49 13.22 -0.15
CA ALA A 76 -0.42 14.66 0.08
C ALA A 76 -1.70 15.22 0.74
N GLU A 77 -2.83 14.55 0.53
CA GLU A 77 -4.14 14.94 1.06
C GLU A 77 -4.79 13.74 1.78
N LYS A 78 -5.52 14.02 2.86
CA LYS A 78 -6.32 13.02 3.58
C LYS A 78 -7.53 12.66 2.73
N ARG A 79 -7.67 11.38 2.39
CA ARG A 79 -8.79 10.86 1.59
C ARG A 79 -9.06 9.39 1.90
N VAL A 80 -10.31 8.98 1.79
CA VAL A 80 -10.74 7.58 1.89
C VAL A 80 -11.14 7.10 0.50
N ILE A 81 -10.56 5.98 0.05
CA ILE A 81 -10.91 5.36 -1.22
C ILE A 81 -11.51 3.99 -0.93
N CYS A 82 -12.78 3.81 -1.28
CA CYS A 82 -13.45 2.53 -1.21
C CYS A 82 -13.24 1.77 -2.52
N HIS A 83 -12.73 0.54 -2.42
CA HIS A 83 -12.62 -0.38 -3.55
C HIS A 83 -13.70 -1.45 -3.40
N TYR A 84 -14.65 -1.49 -4.34
CA TYR A 84 -15.74 -2.46 -4.33
C TYR A 84 -15.35 -3.74 -5.07
N LYS A 85 -16.09 -4.83 -4.80
CA LYS A 85 -15.84 -6.15 -5.39
C LYS A 85 -16.05 -6.19 -6.90
N ASP A 86 -16.84 -5.27 -7.45
CA ASP A 86 -17.10 -5.10 -8.88
C ASP A 86 -15.97 -4.33 -9.61
N GLY A 87 -14.92 -3.92 -8.88
CA GLY A 87 -13.79 -3.16 -9.41
C GLY A 87 -14.00 -1.65 -9.43
N THR A 88 -15.19 -1.17 -9.07
CA THR A 88 -15.46 0.27 -8.97
C THR A 88 -14.75 0.88 -7.76
N GLN A 89 -14.51 2.18 -7.84
CA GLN A 89 -13.84 2.95 -6.79
C GLN A 89 -14.64 4.22 -6.50
N SER A 90 -14.81 4.56 -5.23
CA SER A 90 -15.40 5.83 -4.80
C SER A 90 -14.48 6.52 -3.79
N VAL A 91 -14.41 7.85 -3.88
CA VAL A 91 -13.77 8.67 -2.84
C VAL A 91 -14.85 9.04 -1.85
N ILE A 92 -14.62 8.71 -0.58
CA ILE A 92 -15.52 9.02 0.53
C ILE A 92 -14.91 10.20 1.31
N PRO A 93 -15.71 11.21 1.69
CA PRO A 93 -15.23 12.29 2.56
C PRO A 93 -14.72 11.74 3.89
N PHE A 94 -13.67 12.35 4.44
CA PHE A 94 -13.06 11.96 5.71
C PHE A 94 -13.91 12.42 6.92
N ASP A 95 -14.84 13.34 6.71
CA ASP A 95 -15.52 14.12 7.75
C ASP A 95 -16.92 13.57 8.13
N GLN A 96 -17.22 12.29 7.85
CA GLN A 96 -18.51 11.64 8.22
C GLN A 96 -18.32 10.37 9.05
#